data_AF-A0A1H8L4L5-F1
#
_entry.id   AF-A0A1H8L4L5-F1
#
_cell.length_a   1.000
_cell.length_b   1.000
_cell.length_c   1.000
_cell.angle_alpha   90.00
_cell.angle_beta   90.00
_cell.angle_gamma   90.00
#
_symmetry.space_group_name_H-M   'P 1'
#
loop_
_entity.id
_entity.type
_entity.pdbx_description
1 polymer ?
#
loop_
_entity_poly.entity_id
_entity_poly.type
_entity_poly.pdbx_seq_one_letter_code
_entity_poly.pdbx_strand_id
1 'polypeptide(L)'
;MDGRARIVWKLARNHTWGSPIPAEELIRLTATDEDYDEMQGDLEEVCDYSFVARDPDGIYIPNGQDAHVEAANWLRKNTEREDFVIASTLSRLPQEWLDIDNDGT
;
A
#
# COMPACT_ATOMS: atom_id res chain seq x y z
N MET A 1 0.59 -11.45 -8.68
CA MET A 1 0.29 -10.49 -7.60
C MET A 1 -0.99 -9.82 -8.04
N ASP A 2 -2.03 -9.94 -7.21
CA ASP A 2 -3.34 -9.30 -7.40
C ASP A 2 -3.19 -7.80 -7.67
N GLY A 3 -4.09 -7.20 -8.47
CA GLY A 3 -3.96 -5.80 -8.88
C GLY A 3 -4.09 -4.83 -7.70
N ARG A 4 -5.01 -5.07 -6.77
CA ARG A 4 -5.12 -4.29 -5.52
C ARG A 4 -3.85 -4.36 -4.71
N ALA A 5 -3.23 -5.54 -4.62
CA ALA A 5 -1.97 -5.71 -3.94
C ALA A 5 -0.82 -4.93 -4.61
N ARG A 6 -0.78 -4.85 -5.95
CA ARG A 6 0.20 -4.04 -6.68
C ARG A 6 0.00 -2.55 -6.39
N ILE A 7 -1.25 -2.08 -6.35
CA ILE A 7 -1.60 -0.69 -6.03
C ILE A 7 -1.17 -0.33 -4.61
N VAL A 8 -1.60 -1.11 -3.61
CA VAL A 8 -1.23 -0.86 -2.21
C VAL A 8 0.29 -0.90 -2.02
N TRP A 9 0.99 -1.87 -2.64
CA TRP A 9 2.44 -1.93 -2.61
C TRP A 9 3.11 -0.69 -3.24
N LYS A 10 2.54 -0.18 -4.34
CA LYS A 10 3.05 1.01 -5.01
C LYS A 10 2.91 2.26 -4.13
N LEU A 11 1.76 2.42 -3.48
CA LEU A 11 1.50 3.53 -2.55
C LEU A 11 2.38 3.45 -1.30
N ALA A 12 2.57 2.24 -0.75
CA ALA A 12 3.37 2.00 0.46
C ALA A 12 4.89 2.04 0.20
N ARG A 13 5.34 2.41 -1.00
CA ARG A 13 6.77 2.44 -1.33
C ARG A 13 7.43 3.67 -0.69
N ASN A 14 8.66 3.51 -0.23
CA ASN A 14 9.39 4.46 0.62
C ASN A 14 9.40 5.95 0.20
N HIS A 15 9.18 6.28 -1.07
CA HIS A 15 9.21 7.66 -1.59
C HIS A 15 7.82 8.22 -1.92
N THR A 16 6.75 7.48 -1.65
CA THR A 16 5.37 7.87 -2.01
C THR A 16 4.44 8.04 -0.80
N TRP A 17 4.91 7.78 0.43
CA TRP A 17 4.11 8.03 1.63
C TRP A 17 3.73 9.50 1.75
N GLY A 18 2.44 9.76 1.97
CA GLY A 18 1.88 11.11 1.99
C GLY A 18 2.03 11.89 0.68
N SER A 19 2.47 11.25 -0.40
CA SER A 19 2.65 11.90 -1.70
C SER A 19 1.56 11.40 -2.65
N PRO A 20 0.57 12.25 -3.00
CA PRO A 20 -0.51 11.86 -3.90
C PRO A 20 0.02 11.48 -5.27
N ILE A 21 -0.49 10.36 -5.79
CA ILE A 21 -0.24 9.90 -7.16
C ILE A 21 -1.55 10.01 -7.94
N PRO A 22 -1.56 10.66 -9.13
CA PRO A 22 -2.75 10.69 -9.98
C PRO A 22 -3.25 9.29 -10.31
N ALA A 23 -4.56 9.07 -10.32
CA ALA A 23 -5.17 7.75 -10.55
C ALA A 23 -4.68 7.07 -11.85
N GLU A 24 -4.65 7.82 -12.95
CA GLU A 24 -4.16 7.31 -14.24
C GLU A 24 -2.67 6.94 -14.19
N GLU A 25 -1.86 7.71 -13.48
CA GLU A 25 -0.44 7.41 -13.30
C GLU A 25 -0.26 6.17 -12.43
N LEU A 26 -1.03 6.04 -11.35
CA LEU A 26 -1.00 4.88 -10.47
C LEU A 26 -1.36 3.60 -11.23
N ILE A 27 -2.44 3.62 -12.03
CA ILE A 27 -2.82 2.51 -12.91
C ILE A 27 -1.69 2.17 -13.87
N ARG A 28 -1.10 3.15 -14.57
CA ARG A 28 0.03 2.89 -15.49
C ARG A 28 1.25 2.29 -14.79
N LEU A 29 1.48 2.65 -13.53
CA LEU A 29 2.62 2.15 -12.75
C LEU A 29 2.38 0.76 -12.16
N THR A 30 1.14 0.29 -12.11
CA THR A 30 0.73 -1.00 -11.49
C THR A 30 0.19 -2.02 -12.50
N ALA A 31 -0.33 -1.54 -13.63
CA ALA A 31 -0.85 -2.37 -14.71
C ALA A 31 0.27 -3.20 -15.36
N THR A 32 -0.07 -4.45 -15.68
CA THR A 32 0.61 -5.22 -16.71
C THR A 32 -0.11 -5.02 -18.04
N ASP A 33 0.53 -5.35 -19.17
CA ASP A 33 0.07 -5.02 -20.54
C ASP A 33 -1.38 -5.47 -20.85
N GLU A 34 -1.97 -6.37 -20.04
CA GLU A 34 -3.29 -6.98 -20.27
C GLU A 34 -4.40 -6.52 -19.29
N ASP A 35 -4.13 -5.63 -18.33
CA ASP A 35 -5.03 -5.41 -17.16
C ASP A 35 -5.60 -3.98 -16.99
N TYR A 36 -5.51 -3.08 -17.97
CA TYR A 36 -5.80 -1.65 -17.72
C TYR A 36 -7.23 -1.37 -17.20
N ASP A 37 -8.25 -2.00 -17.82
CA ASP A 37 -9.65 -1.83 -17.39
C ASP A 37 -9.93 -2.52 -16.03
N GLU A 38 -9.30 -3.67 -15.78
CA GLU A 38 -9.40 -4.37 -14.48
C GLU A 38 -8.74 -3.56 -13.36
N MET A 39 -7.61 -2.91 -13.65
CA MET A 39 -6.86 -2.09 -12.70
C MET A 39 -7.63 -0.84 -12.25
N GLN A 40 -8.56 -0.35 -13.08
CA GLN A 40 -9.45 0.75 -12.67
C GLN A 40 -10.43 0.30 -11.57
N GLY A 41 -11.03 -0.89 -11.72
CA GLY A 41 -11.90 -1.47 -10.69
C GLY A 41 -11.13 -1.77 -9.41
N ASP A 42 -9.94 -2.35 -9.53
CA ASP A 42 -9.05 -2.57 -8.37
C ASP A 42 -8.68 -1.27 -7.66
N LEU A 43 -8.49 -0.18 -8.40
CA LEU A 43 -8.17 1.12 -7.81
C LEU A 43 -9.34 1.71 -7.02
N GLU A 44 -10.57 1.57 -7.53
CA GLU A 44 -11.77 2.01 -6.81
C GLU A 44 -11.92 1.24 -5.49
N GLU A 45 -11.72 -0.09 -5.50
CA GLU A 45 -11.74 -0.89 -4.28
C GLU A 45 -10.65 -0.47 -3.27
N VAL A 46 -9.44 -0.17 -3.75
CA VAL A 46 -8.34 0.29 -2.88
C VAL A 46 -8.65 1.66 -2.26
N CYS A 47 -9.38 2.54 -2.95
CA CYS A 47 -9.78 3.83 -2.41
C CYS A 47 -10.78 3.71 -1.24
N ASP A 48 -11.47 2.58 -1.11
CA ASP A 48 -12.37 2.31 0.02
C ASP A 48 -11.64 1.77 1.27
N TYR A 49 -10.32 1.55 1.19
CA TYR A 49 -9.54 1.12 2.35
C TYR A 49 -9.32 2.26 3.35
N SER A 50 -9.47 1.95 4.64
CA SER A 50 -9.33 2.88 5.77
C SER A 50 -7.98 3.61 5.82
N PHE A 51 -6.93 2.97 5.31
CA PHE A 51 -5.57 3.49 5.27
C PHE A 51 -5.21 4.21 3.97
N VAL A 52 -6.15 4.35 3.03
CA VAL A 52 -5.96 5.06 1.77
C VAL A 52 -6.73 6.38 1.81
N ALA A 53 -6.08 7.45 1.36
CA ALA A 53 -6.69 8.75 1.21
C ALA A 53 -6.69 9.17 -0.26
N ARG A 54 -7.69 9.98 -0.61
CA ARG A 54 -7.84 10.59 -1.92
C ARG A 54 -8.12 12.07 -1.76
N ASP A 55 -7.40 12.87 -2.53
CA ASP A 55 -7.61 14.31 -2.65
C ASP A 55 -7.51 14.73 -4.14
N PRO A 56 -7.72 16.01 -4.48
CA PRO A 56 -7.63 16.49 -5.86
C PRO A 56 -6.29 16.23 -6.56
N ASP A 57 -5.19 16.17 -5.81
CA ASP A 57 -3.84 15.90 -6.31
C ASP A 57 -3.59 14.41 -6.55
N GLY A 58 -4.37 13.50 -5.94
CA GLY A 58 -4.27 12.07 -6.21
C GLY A 58 -4.63 11.14 -5.05
N ILE A 59 -4.11 9.92 -5.12
CA ILE A 59 -4.31 8.84 -4.15
C ILE A 59 -2.99 8.54 -3.43
N TYR A 60 -3.06 8.38 -2.11
CA TYR A 60 -1.89 8.15 -1.26
C TYR A 60 -2.27 7.40 0.01
N ILE A 61 -1.25 6.88 0.70
CA ILE A 61 -1.39 6.46 2.09
C ILE A 61 -0.93 7.62 2.97
N PRO A 62 -1.77 8.15 3.88
CA PRO A 62 -1.40 9.25 4.76
C PRO A 62 -0.15 8.96 5.58
N ASN A 63 0.64 10.00 5.84
CA ASN A 63 1.74 9.90 6.79
C ASN A 63 1.20 9.67 8.21
N GLY A 64 1.53 8.53 8.80
CA GLY A 64 1.12 8.20 10.17
C GLY A 64 1.27 6.73 10.49
N GLN A 65 1.62 6.44 11.75
CA GLN A 65 1.89 5.08 12.20
C GLN A 65 0.74 4.12 11.89
N ASP A 66 -0.51 4.51 12.17
CA ASP A 66 -1.69 3.65 11.98
C ASP A 66 -1.89 3.23 10.51
N ALA A 67 -1.94 4.20 9.60
CA ALA A 67 -2.13 3.93 8.16
C ALA A 67 -0.98 3.10 7.59
N HIS A 68 0.25 3.32 8.09
CA HIS A 68 1.43 2.56 7.68
C HIS A 68 1.39 1.11 8.15
N VAL A 69 1.06 0.88 9.41
CA VAL A 69 0.93 -0.45 10.01
C VAL A 69 -0.22 -1.21 9.37
N GLU A 70 -1.36 -0.56 9.15
CA GLU A 70 -2.54 -1.16 8.53
C GLU A 70 -2.28 -1.56 7.08
N ALA A 71 -1.66 -0.70 6.27
CA ALA A 71 -1.27 -1.03 4.90
C ALA A 71 -0.29 -2.20 4.83
N ALA A 72 0.71 -2.23 5.72
CA ALA A 72 1.67 -3.32 5.78
C ALA A 72 1.04 -4.65 6.22
N ASN A 73 0.15 -4.62 7.21
CA ASN A 73 -0.63 -5.77 7.66
C ASN A 73 -1.60 -6.27 6.59
N TRP A 74 -2.23 -5.36 5.85
CA TRP A 74 -3.10 -5.71 4.74
C TRP A 74 -2.30 -6.43 3.64
N LEU A 75 -1.13 -5.89 3.26
CA LEU A 75 -0.23 -6.55 2.29
C LEU A 75 0.20 -7.93 2.78
N ARG A 76 0.46 -8.10 4.09
CA ARG A 76 0.80 -9.40 4.67
C ARG A 76 -0.32 -10.42 4.54
N LYS A 77 -1.56 -10.02 4.82
CA LYS A 77 -2.72 -10.91 4.79
C LYS A 77 -3.17 -11.25 3.37
N ASN A 78 -2.98 -10.34 2.43
CA ASN A 78 -3.50 -10.44 1.07
C ASN A 78 -2.43 -10.77 0.02
N THR A 79 -1.17 -10.99 0.42
CA THR A 79 -0.11 -11.41 -0.49
C THR A 79 0.70 -12.57 0.08
N GLU A 80 0.96 -13.58 -0.75
CA GLU A 80 1.84 -14.71 -0.40
C GLU A 80 3.34 -14.35 -0.54
N ARG A 81 3.68 -13.06 -0.74
CA ARG A 81 5.05 -12.59 -1.00
C ARG A 81 5.62 -11.86 0.20
N GLU A 82 5.93 -12.61 1.26
CA GLU A 82 6.45 -12.05 2.52
C GLU A 82 7.85 -11.39 2.35
N ASP A 83 8.74 -11.94 1.51
CA ASP A 83 10.16 -11.54 1.52
C ASP A 83 10.50 -10.19 0.86
N PHE A 84 9.82 -9.77 -0.21
CA PHE A 84 10.19 -8.54 -0.97
C PHE A 84 9.26 -7.36 -0.70
N VAL A 85 7.97 -7.62 -0.49
CA VAL A 85 6.90 -6.61 -0.40
C VAL A 85 6.78 -6.12 1.02
N ILE A 86 6.83 -7.03 2.00
CA ILE A 86 6.66 -6.71 3.41
C ILE A 86 7.97 -6.24 4.01
N ALA A 87 9.09 -6.93 3.78
CA ALA A 87 10.39 -6.52 4.34
C ALA A 87 10.83 -5.14 3.85
N SER A 88 10.62 -4.77 2.57
CA SER A 88 10.95 -3.41 2.08
C SER A 88 10.06 -2.29 2.64
N THR A 89 8.84 -2.64 3.05
CA THR A 89 7.86 -1.71 3.63
C THR A 89 8.06 -1.61 5.15
N LEU A 90 8.21 -2.73 5.85
CA LEU A 90 8.43 -2.83 7.30
C LEU A 90 9.84 -2.44 7.74
N SER A 91 10.90 -2.77 6.98
CA SER A 91 12.30 -2.39 7.31
C SER A 91 12.52 -0.88 7.38
N ARG A 92 11.52 -0.09 6.97
CA ARG A 92 11.58 1.37 6.88
C ARG A 92 10.59 2.07 7.79
N LEU A 93 9.75 1.32 8.50
CA LEU A 93 9.04 1.87 9.65
C LEU A 93 10.06 2.10 10.78
N PRO A 94 9.94 3.20 11.54
CA PRO A 94 10.66 3.34 12.80
C PRO A 94 10.51 2.04 13.60
N GLN A 95 11.61 1.48 14.11
CA GLN A 95 11.57 0.18 14.78
C GLN A 95 10.65 0.20 16.01
N GLU A 96 10.46 1.39 16.60
CA GLU A 96 9.51 1.72 17.66
C GLU A 96 8.02 1.62 17.28
N TRP A 97 7.70 1.64 15.98
CA TRP A 97 6.32 1.48 15.48
C TRP A 97 5.96 0.03 15.17
N LEU A 98 6.98 -0.80 15.02
CA LEU A 98 6.82 -2.24 14.98
C LEU A 98 6.61 -2.67 16.43
N ASP A 99 5.38 -2.57 16.92
CA ASP A 99 4.95 -3.39 18.06
C ASP A 99 5.08 -4.85 17.61
N ILE A 100 6.28 -5.38 17.79
CA ILE A 100 6.48 -6.79 18.05
C ILE A 100 5.67 -7.01 19.33
N ASP A 101 4.68 -7.89 19.30
CA ASP A 101 4.15 -8.51 20.51
C ASP A 101 5.33 -8.98 21.38
N ASN A 102 5.83 -8.10 22.23
CA ASN A 102 6.52 -8.39 23.47
C ASN A 102 5.46 -8.29 24.57
N ASP A 103 4.33 -8.97 24.37
CA ASP A 103 3.59 -9.47 25.51
C ASP A 103 4.43 -10.62 26.06
N GLY A 104 5.24 -10.29 27.06
CA GLY A 104 5.92 -11.26 27.85
C GLY A 104 4.90 -12.15 28.56
N THR A 105 4.98 -13.45 28.33
CA THR A 105 4.83 -14.50 29.35
C THR A 105 5.55 -15.76 28.87
#